data_AF-A0A6C0HDB6-F1
#
_entry.id   AF-A0A6C0HDB6-F1
#
_cell.length_a   1.000
_cell.length_b   1.000
_cell.length_c   1.000
_cell.angle_alpha   90.00
_cell.angle_beta   90.00
_cell.angle_gamma   90.00
#
_symmetry.space_group_name_H-M   'P 1'
#
loop_
_entity.id
_entity.type
_entity.pdbx_description
1 polymer ?
#
loop_
_entity_poly.entity_id
_entity_poly.type
_entity_poly.pdbx_seq_one_letter_code
_entity_poly.pdbx_strand_id
1 'polypeptide(L)'
;MNLDERPIHIIYYICINPNKEWNKIVDFQLTEMYNSGILDSAVLHIEVCCELEDNIKVVEDFINAYFNEKKNCEYFFNLGTENNYEYQGINKLYKQALTAPEKVFIYFHSKGMFFNGFTNYNGRVINTNNVVSFENRLLTKYTFNKWKDILIMFQEEDNELNKVALFPATNGHCWFNFFWASGKYLNTCEKPIIYKKTEENDSHNIWPKGRFYYEMWLGSGDNSNGYVYNLLEDSYRNITHQEAIDSMFHFILKTEM
;
A
#
# COMPACT_ATOMS: atom_id res chain seq x y z
N MET A 1 -17.60 11.11 14.77
CA MET A 1 -17.01 9.88 15.32
C MET A 1 -15.66 10.27 15.87
N ASN A 2 -15.36 9.91 17.12
CA ASN A 2 -14.02 10.11 17.67
C ASN A 2 -13.02 9.33 16.80
N LEU A 3 -11.78 9.81 16.62
CA LEU A 3 -10.77 9.10 15.83
C LEU A 3 -10.60 7.65 16.31
N ASP A 4 -10.60 7.43 17.62
CA ASP A 4 -10.43 6.11 18.23
C ASP A 4 -11.59 5.14 17.92
N GLU A 5 -12.77 5.67 17.56
CA GLU A 5 -13.95 4.87 17.21
C GLU A 5 -13.94 4.44 15.75
N ARG A 6 -13.15 5.10 14.88
CA ARG A 6 -13.12 4.78 13.46
C ARG A 6 -12.66 3.34 13.24
N PRO A 7 -13.36 2.53 12.42
CA PRO A 7 -13.04 1.12 12.25
C PRO A 7 -11.80 0.85 11.39
N ILE A 8 -11.38 1.84 10.59
CA ILE A 8 -10.31 1.70 9.62
C ILE A 8 -9.10 2.57 10.00
N HIS A 9 -7.90 2.04 9.84
CA HIS A 9 -6.64 2.79 9.89
C HIS A 9 -5.94 2.68 8.53
N ILE A 10 -5.65 3.81 7.91
CA ILE A 10 -4.96 3.88 6.62
C ILE A 10 -3.53 4.31 6.87
N ILE A 11 -2.57 3.53 6.39
CA ILE A 11 -1.15 3.87 6.42
C ILE A 11 -0.73 4.10 4.98
N TYR A 12 -0.44 5.35 4.66
CA TYR A 12 0.05 5.77 3.35
C TYR A 12 1.54 6.09 3.45
N TYR A 13 2.37 5.26 2.79
CA TYR A 13 3.81 5.48 2.75
C TYR A 13 4.25 6.22 1.47
N ILE A 14 4.91 7.36 1.64
CA ILE A 14 5.39 8.20 0.54
C ILE A 14 6.92 8.23 0.56
N CYS A 15 7.57 7.66 -0.44
CA CYS A 15 9.02 7.82 -0.64
C CYS A 15 9.20 8.89 -1.72
N ILE A 16 9.83 10.01 -1.41
CA ILE A 16 9.95 11.15 -2.31
C ILE A 16 11.18 10.97 -3.20
N ASN A 17 10.95 10.97 -4.51
CA ASN A 17 12.00 11.17 -5.50
C ASN A 17 11.90 12.61 -6.05
N PRO A 18 12.81 13.50 -5.66
CA PRO A 18 12.74 14.91 -6.05
C PRO A 18 13.03 15.14 -7.54
N ASN A 19 13.61 14.15 -8.22
CA ASN A 19 13.86 14.20 -9.66
C ASN A 19 12.65 13.73 -10.50
N LYS A 20 11.50 13.52 -9.86
CA LYS A 20 10.27 13.05 -10.49
C LYS A 20 9.13 13.98 -10.09
N GLU A 21 8.06 13.92 -10.86
CA GLU A 21 6.81 14.67 -10.57
C GLU A 21 6.00 13.97 -9.46
N TRP A 22 6.65 13.79 -8.30
CA TRP A 22 6.13 13.06 -7.14
C TRP A 22 4.79 13.62 -6.66
N ASN A 23 4.64 14.94 -6.72
CA ASN A 23 3.45 15.66 -6.30
C ASN A 23 2.22 15.24 -7.11
N LYS A 24 2.36 14.96 -8.41
CA LYS A 24 1.25 14.48 -9.25
C LYS A 24 0.82 13.06 -8.88
N ILE A 25 1.76 12.20 -8.51
CA ILE A 25 1.47 10.84 -8.04
C ILE A 25 0.72 10.92 -6.70
N VAL A 26 1.27 11.68 -5.75
CA VAL A 26 0.68 11.81 -4.42
C VAL A 26 -0.70 12.48 -4.50
N ASP A 27 -0.85 13.56 -5.28
CA ASP A 27 -2.12 14.25 -5.50
C ASP A 27 -3.20 13.30 -6.02
N PHE A 28 -2.88 12.51 -7.05
CA PHE A 28 -3.81 11.53 -7.60
C PHE A 28 -4.24 10.51 -6.54
N GLN A 29 -3.30 9.95 -5.79
CA GLN A 29 -3.61 8.92 -4.80
C GLN A 29 -4.44 9.46 -3.62
N LEU A 30 -4.11 10.66 -3.14
CA LEU A 30 -4.90 11.35 -2.12
C LEU A 30 -6.30 11.71 -2.64
N THR A 31 -6.42 12.10 -3.92
CA THR A 31 -7.70 12.45 -4.55
C THR A 31 -8.60 11.24 -4.69
N GLU A 32 -8.10 10.10 -5.17
CA GLU A 32 -8.88 8.86 -5.24
C GLU A 32 -9.33 8.39 -3.85
N MET A 33 -8.43 8.44 -2.86
CA MET A 33 -8.77 8.10 -1.48
C MET A 33 -9.85 9.05 -0.92
N TYR A 34 -9.71 10.36 -1.12
CA TYR A 34 -10.70 11.34 -0.68
C TYR A 34 -12.06 11.13 -1.36
N ASN A 35 -12.07 10.98 -2.68
CA ASN A 35 -13.30 10.83 -3.47
C ASN A 35 -14.04 9.52 -3.18
N SER A 36 -13.36 8.50 -2.66
CA SER A 36 -14.00 7.26 -2.20
C SER A 36 -14.91 7.46 -0.98
N GLY A 37 -14.75 8.57 -0.25
CA GLY A 37 -15.44 8.85 1.02
C GLY A 37 -14.95 8.01 2.20
N ILE A 38 -13.90 7.20 2.05
CA ILE A 38 -13.40 6.32 3.12
C ILE A 38 -12.90 7.09 4.35
N LEU A 39 -12.44 8.33 4.15
CA LEU A 39 -11.89 9.18 5.21
C LEU A 39 -12.92 9.59 6.28
N ASP A 40 -14.21 9.43 6.01
CA ASP A 40 -15.25 9.61 7.04
C ASP A 40 -15.23 8.47 8.08
N SER A 41 -14.64 7.32 7.73
CA SER A 41 -14.60 6.10 8.56
C SER A 41 -13.17 5.63 8.87
N ALA A 42 -12.14 6.38 8.45
CA ALA A 42 -10.75 5.97 8.59
C ALA A 42 -9.89 6.99 9.33
N VAL A 43 -8.94 6.52 10.13
CA VAL A 43 -7.83 7.33 10.64
C VAL A 43 -6.69 7.27 9.64
N LEU A 44 -6.25 8.42 9.11
CA LEU A 44 -5.16 8.47 8.13
C LEU A 44 -3.80 8.72 8.81
N HIS A 45 -2.82 7.88 8.51
CA HIS A 45 -1.42 8.03 8.88
C HIS A 45 -0.59 8.15 7.62
N ILE A 46 0.13 9.26 7.48
CA ILE A 46 1.00 9.56 6.33
C ILE A 46 2.44 9.48 6.83
N GLU A 47 3.17 8.49 6.32
CA GLU A 47 4.58 8.28 6.62
C GLU A 47 5.41 8.66 5.38
N VAL A 48 6.22 9.70 5.49
CA VAL A 48 7.00 10.24 4.38
C VAL A 48 8.48 9.98 4.59
N CYS A 49 9.18 9.57 3.53
CA CYS A 49 10.63 9.56 3.43
C CYS A 49 11.07 10.58 2.37
N CYS A 50 11.90 11.55 2.76
CA CYS A 50 12.48 12.54 1.84
C CYS A 50 13.96 12.75 2.17
N GLU A 51 14.87 12.19 1.36
CA GLU A 51 16.32 12.23 1.62
C GLU A 51 16.94 13.62 1.40
N LEU A 52 16.33 14.47 0.57
CA LEU A 52 16.80 15.83 0.34
C LEU A 52 16.12 16.79 1.32
N GLU A 53 16.91 17.34 2.23
CA GLU A 53 16.46 18.26 3.28
C GLU A 53 15.73 19.49 2.71
N ASP A 54 16.22 20.04 1.60
CA ASP A 54 15.62 21.19 0.92
C ASP A 54 14.18 20.93 0.42
N ASN A 55 13.79 19.67 0.24
CA ASN A 55 12.44 19.30 -0.21
C ASN A 55 11.48 18.98 0.93
N ILE A 56 11.95 18.86 2.17
CA ILE A 56 11.12 18.52 3.33
C ILE A 56 9.95 19.48 3.46
N LYS A 57 10.25 20.79 3.47
CA LYS A 57 9.23 21.83 3.66
C LYS A 57 8.22 21.84 2.52
N VAL A 58 8.69 21.59 1.29
CA VAL A 58 7.84 21.54 0.09
C VAL A 58 6.84 20.38 0.19
N VAL A 59 7.28 19.21 0.66
CA VAL A 59 6.42 18.04 0.81
C VAL A 59 5.41 18.25 1.93
N GLU A 60 5.85 18.77 3.08
CA GLU A 60 4.97 19.10 4.20
C GLU A 60 3.91 20.14 3.80
N ASP A 61 4.31 21.22 3.12
CA ASP A 61 3.39 22.24 2.64
C ASP A 61 2.40 21.71 1.61
N PHE A 62 2.84 20.83 0.72
CA PHE A 62 1.96 20.18 -0.25
C PHE A 62 0.87 19.35 0.45
N ILE A 63 1.24 18.50 1.42
CA ILE A 63 0.28 17.67 2.15
C ILE A 63 -0.67 18.53 2.98
N ASN A 64 -0.14 19.53 3.69
CA ASN A 64 -0.93 20.44 4.51
C ASN A 64 -1.91 21.26 3.65
N ALA A 65 -1.46 21.78 2.51
CA ALA A 65 -2.33 22.49 1.56
C ALA A 65 -3.46 21.59 1.06
N TYR A 66 -3.14 20.34 0.68
CA TYR A 66 -4.13 19.38 0.20
C TYR A 66 -5.27 19.16 1.20
N PHE A 67 -4.95 19.02 2.49
CA PHE A 67 -5.97 18.77 3.52
C PHE A 67 -6.63 20.04 4.09
N ASN A 68 -5.96 21.20 4.07
CA ASN A 68 -6.55 22.47 4.49
C ASN A 68 -7.79 22.83 3.66
N GLU A 69 -7.84 22.43 2.40
CA GLU A 69 -8.97 22.65 1.51
C GLU A 69 -10.11 21.63 1.71
N LYS A 70 -9.88 20.56 2.46
CA LYS A 70 -10.80 19.42 2.60
C LYS A 70 -11.37 19.36 4.02
N LYS A 71 -12.69 19.52 4.13
CA LYS A 71 -13.38 19.42 5.42
C LYS A 71 -13.29 18.00 5.98
N ASN A 72 -13.22 17.90 7.31
CA ASN A 72 -13.38 16.67 8.10
C ASN A 72 -12.30 15.58 7.89
N CYS A 73 -11.11 15.93 7.40
CA CYS A 73 -10.01 14.99 7.30
C CYS A 73 -8.94 15.27 8.35
N GLU A 74 -8.92 14.46 9.40
CA GLU A 74 -7.83 14.43 10.37
C GLU A 74 -6.80 13.39 9.93
N TYR A 75 -5.52 13.74 9.99
CA TYR A 75 -4.41 12.86 9.62
C TYR A 75 -3.23 13.06 10.56
N PHE A 76 -2.46 11.98 10.74
CA PHE A 76 -1.16 12.01 11.38
C PHE A 76 -0.08 12.07 10.31
N PHE A 77 0.86 12.98 10.45
CA PHE A 77 1.97 13.15 9.54
C PHE A 77 3.28 12.86 10.26
N ASN A 78 4.11 12.03 9.64
CA ASN A 78 5.48 11.79 10.08
C ASN A 78 6.42 11.82 8.89
N LEU A 79 7.59 12.43 9.11
CA LEU A 79 8.61 12.63 8.08
C LEU A 79 9.94 12.07 8.57
N GLY A 80 10.54 11.22 7.77
CA GLY A 80 11.91 10.73 7.92
C GLY A 80 12.81 11.18 6.77
N THR A 81 14.10 11.30 7.06
CA THR A 81 15.14 11.71 6.09
C THR A 81 16.01 10.54 5.61
N GLU A 82 15.83 9.36 6.18
CA GLU A 82 16.58 8.15 5.80
C GLU A 82 15.72 7.23 4.93
N ASN A 83 16.24 6.83 3.77
CA ASN A 83 15.59 5.86 2.90
C ASN A 83 15.88 4.43 3.34
N ASN A 84 14.96 3.89 4.13
CA ASN A 84 14.95 2.49 4.56
C ASN A 84 13.90 1.69 3.78
N TYR A 85 13.67 2.06 2.50
CA TYR A 85 12.59 1.54 1.68
C TYR A 85 11.24 1.66 2.40
N GLU A 86 10.37 0.66 2.32
CA GLU A 86 9.02 0.69 2.91
C GLU A 86 8.98 0.50 4.44
N TYR A 87 10.13 0.39 5.12
CA TYR A 87 10.21 0.14 6.56
C TYR A 87 9.35 1.10 7.38
N GLN A 88 9.42 2.42 7.13
CA GLN A 88 8.70 3.39 7.96
C GLN A 88 7.19 3.14 7.92
N GLY A 89 6.65 2.93 6.72
CA GLY A 89 5.24 2.60 6.53
C GLY A 89 4.85 1.27 7.18
N ILE A 90 5.60 0.20 6.89
CA ILE A 90 5.31 -1.14 7.42
C ILE A 90 5.43 -1.20 8.95
N ASN A 91 6.43 -0.52 9.53
CA ASN A 91 6.61 -0.41 10.98
C ASN A 91 5.48 0.40 11.63
N LYS A 92 5.01 1.46 10.97
CA LYS A 92 3.83 2.22 11.45
C LYS A 92 2.59 1.32 11.45
N LEU A 93 2.34 0.60 10.37
CA LEU A 93 1.25 -0.37 10.25
C LEU A 93 1.29 -1.41 11.38
N TYR A 94 2.43 -2.08 11.55
CA TYR A 94 2.63 -3.07 12.60
C TYR A 94 2.35 -2.50 14.00
N LYS A 95 2.90 -1.33 14.33
CA LYS A 95 2.69 -0.69 15.63
C LYS A 95 1.22 -0.33 15.88
N GLN A 96 0.51 0.15 14.86
CA GLN A 96 -0.91 0.50 14.99
C GLN A 96 -1.77 -0.76 15.19
N ALA A 97 -1.48 -1.85 14.49
CA ALA A 97 -2.17 -3.12 14.67
C ALA A 97 -1.97 -3.71 16.07
N LEU A 98 -0.78 -3.57 16.66
CA LEU A 98 -0.53 -4.00 18.04
C LEU A 98 -1.41 -3.26 19.05
N THR A 99 -1.67 -1.97 18.81
CA THR A 99 -2.48 -1.14 19.71
C THR A 99 -3.98 -1.24 19.47
N ALA A 100 -4.39 -1.68 18.27
CA ALA A 100 -5.79 -1.72 17.86
C ALA A 100 -6.07 -2.99 17.02
N PRO A 101 -5.92 -4.21 17.61
CA PRO A 101 -6.06 -5.48 16.90
C PRO A 101 -7.46 -5.73 16.31
N GLU A 102 -8.48 -5.08 16.87
CA GLU A 102 -9.87 -5.16 16.43
C GLU A 102 -10.18 -4.31 15.19
N LYS A 103 -9.24 -3.46 14.76
CA LYS A 103 -9.42 -2.56 13.60
C LYS A 103 -9.01 -3.24 12.30
N VAL A 104 -9.46 -2.63 11.21
CA VAL A 104 -9.05 -3.00 9.86
C VAL A 104 -8.02 -1.99 9.36
N PHE A 105 -6.97 -2.48 8.72
CA PHE A 105 -5.86 -1.66 8.26
C PHE A 105 -5.78 -1.68 6.75
N ILE A 106 -5.46 -0.52 6.16
CA ILE A 106 -5.13 -0.39 4.74
C ILE A 106 -3.68 0.06 4.65
N TYR A 107 -2.90 -0.62 3.83
CA TYR A 107 -1.55 -0.20 3.48
C TYR A 107 -1.44 0.01 1.99
N PHE A 108 -0.84 1.14 1.64
CA PHE A 108 -0.41 1.42 0.27
C PHE A 108 0.74 2.41 0.28
N HIS A 109 1.44 2.48 -0.84
CA HIS A 109 2.57 3.37 -0.98
C HIS A 109 2.56 4.13 -2.31
N SER A 110 3.43 5.13 -2.40
CA SER A 110 3.66 5.96 -3.60
C SER A 110 4.32 5.20 -4.76
N LYS A 111 3.67 4.13 -5.24
CA LYS A 111 4.15 3.28 -6.33
C LYS A 111 4.31 4.08 -7.64
N GLY A 112 5.36 3.77 -8.39
CA GLY A 112 5.69 4.46 -9.64
C GLY A 112 6.67 5.63 -9.45
N MET A 113 7.05 5.97 -8.21
CA MET A 113 7.96 7.08 -7.93
C MET A 113 9.36 6.95 -8.55
N PHE A 114 9.82 5.74 -8.85
CA PHE A 114 11.16 5.49 -9.41
C PHE A 114 11.14 4.90 -10.82
N PHE A 115 10.00 4.37 -11.28
CA PHE A 115 9.87 3.71 -12.58
C PHE A 115 8.56 4.15 -13.26
N ASN A 116 8.70 4.89 -14.38
CA ASN A 116 7.59 5.19 -15.29
C ASN A 116 7.67 4.21 -16.46
N GLY A 117 7.09 3.03 -16.29
CA GLY A 117 7.06 2.04 -17.35
C GLY A 117 6.60 0.69 -16.84
N PHE A 118 5.80 0.02 -17.65
CA PHE A 118 5.46 -1.38 -17.43
C PHE A 118 6.39 -2.21 -18.31
N THR A 119 7.18 -3.12 -17.74
CA THR A 119 7.97 -4.07 -18.55
C THR A 119 7.10 -5.27 -18.88
N ASN A 120 6.76 -5.47 -20.15
CA ASN A 120 6.01 -6.66 -20.56
C ASN A 120 6.87 -7.93 -20.50
N TYR A 121 6.23 -9.09 -20.65
CA TYR A 121 6.89 -10.40 -20.65
C TYR A 121 8.05 -10.50 -21.67
N ASN A 122 8.00 -9.74 -22.76
CA ASN A 122 9.05 -9.68 -23.78
C ASN A 122 10.17 -8.67 -23.45
N GLY A 123 10.22 -8.16 -22.22
CA GLY A 123 11.19 -7.15 -21.80
C GLY A 123 10.95 -5.76 -22.40
N ARG A 124 9.82 -5.54 -23.11
CA ARG A 124 9.50 -4.22 -23.67
C ARG A 124 8.90 -3.35 -22.59
N VAL A 125 9.58 -2.26 -22.29
CA VAL A 125 9.04 -1.18 -21.48
C VAL A 125 7.96 -0.47 -22.29
N ILE A 126 6.70 -0.63 -21.91
CA ILE A 126 5.64 0.26 -22.33
C ILE A 126 5.80 1.52 -21.49
N ASN A 127 6.51 2.49 -22.05
CA ASN A 127 6.61 3.82 -21.49
C ASN A 127 5.27 4.51 -21.75
N THR A 128 4.44 4.62 -20.72
CA THR A 128 3.32 5.55 -20.79
C THR A 128 3.94 6.92 -20.52
N ASN A 129 3.76 7.89 -21.41
CA ASN A 129 4.17 9.28 -21.17
C ASN A 129 3.38 9.93 -20.00
N ASN A 130 2.66 9.13 -19.21
CA ASN A 130 1.82 9.52 -18.10
C ASN A 130 2.62 9.49 -16.81
N VAL A 131 2.59 10.62 -16.09
CA VAL A 131 3.22 10.78 -14.79
C VAL A 131 2.66 9.81 -13.75
N VAL A 132 1.34 9.59 -13.79
CA VAL A 132 0.65 8.59 -12.97
C VAL A 132 0.47 7.34 -13.83
N SER A 133 1.25 6.31 -13.55
CA SER A 133 1.22 5.06 -14.29
C SER A 133 -0.16 4.40 -14.22
N PHE A 134 -0.49 3.58 -15.21
CA PHE A 134 -1.74 2.82 -15.19
C PHE A 134 -1.83 1.92 -13.95
N GLU A 135 -0.71 1.30 -13.57
CA GLU A 135 -0.60 0.49 -12.37
C GLU A 135 -1.04 1.27 -11.12
N ASN A 136 -0.54 2.50 -10.96
CA ASN A 136 -0.88 3.36 -9.84
C ASN A 136 -2.38 3.67 -9.82
N ARG A 137 -2.96 4.00 -10.98
CA ARG A 137 -4.40 4.25 -11.13
C ARG A 137 -5.24 3.04 -10.74
N LEU A 138 -4.88 1.87 -11.27
CA LEU A 138 -5.61 0.63 -11.02
C LEU A 138 -5.53 0.25 -9.54
N LEU A 139 -4.32 0.18 -8.98
CA LEU A 139 -4.11 -0.24 -7.61
C LEU A 139 -4.82 0.70 -6.63
N THR A 140 -4.58 2.01 -6.71
CA THR A 140 -5.21 2.98 -5.82
C THR A 140 -6.74 2.94 -5.94
N LYS A 141 -7.28 2.97 -7.17
CA LYS A 141 -8.73 2.95 -7.36
C LYS A 141 -9.36 1.70 -6.75
N TYR A 142 -8.83 0.51 -7.04
CA TYR A 142 -9.41 -0.74 -6.56
C TYR A 142 -9.17 -0.99 -5.07
N THR A 143 -8.12 -0.42 -4.46
CA THR A 143 -7.94 -0.46 -3.01
C THR A 143 -9.06 0.26 -2.26
N PHE A 144 -9.54 1.39 -2.77
CA PHE A 144 -10.58 2.19 -2.10
C PHE A 144 -11.99 2.00 -2.67
N ASN A 145 -12.11 1.41 -3.86
CA ASN A 145 -13.40 1.05 -4.41
C ASN A 145 -14.09 -0.01 -3.53
N LYS A 146 -15.41 0.09 -3.37
CA LYS A 146 -16.21 -0.83 -2.55
C LYS A 146 -15.70 -0.99 -1.11
N TRP A 147 -15.03 0.01 -0.55
CA TRP A 147 -14.46 -0.07 0.81
C TRP A 147 -15.48 -0.45 1.89
N LYS A 148 -16.76 -0.08 1.70
CA LYS A 148 -17.86 -0.45 2.60
C LYS A 148 -18.12 -1.96 2.60
N ASP A 149 -18.14 -2.56 1.42
CA ASP A 149 -18.36 -4.01 1.26
C ASP A 149 -17.18 -4.77 1.86
N ILE A 150 -15.95 -4.31 1.60
CA ILE A 150 -14.72 -4.89 2.18
C ILE A 150 -14.75 -4.81 3.71
N LEU A 151 -15.15 -3.66 4.27
CA LEU A 151 -15.27 -3.50 5.72
C LEU A 151 -16.31 -4.46 6.31
N ILE A 152 -17.47 -4.62 5.66
CA ILE A 152 -18.50 -5.57 6.09
C ILE A 152 -17.92 -6.98 6.14
N MET A 153 -17.17 -7.40 5.11
CA MET A 153 -16.53 -8.71 5.11
C MET A 153 -15.68 -8.90 6.38
N PHE A 154 -14.80 -7.95 6.73
CA PHE A 154 -13.99 -8.05 7.95
C PHE A 154 -14.80 -8.07 9.27
N GLN A 155 -16.04 -7.61 9.27
CA GLN A 155 -16.88 -7.49 10.47
C GLN A 155 -17.86 -8.66 10.66
N GLU A 156 -17.96 -9.58 9.71
CA GLU A 156 -18.78 -10.78 9.84
C GLU A 156 -18.24 -11.72 10.93
N GLU A 157 -19.11 -12.11 11.88
CA GLU A 157 -18.72 -12.82 13.12
C GLU A 157 -17.98 -14.15 12.88
N ASP A 158 -18.30 -14.86 11.79
CA ASP A 158 -17.69 -16.14 11.43
C ASP A 158 -16.57 -16.01 10.37
N ASN A 159 -16.14 -14.78 10.05
CA ASN A 159 -15.18 -14.58 8.98
C ASN A 159 -13.73 -14.73 9.46
N GLU A 160 -13.01 -15.65 8.83
CA GLU A 160 -11.58 -15.89 9.04
C GLU A 160 -10.69 -14.99 8.16
N LEU A 161 -11.29 -14.03 7.43
CA LEU A 161 -10.61 -13.11 6.51
C LEU A 161 -9.46 -12.37 7.18
N ASN A 162 -8.26 -12.66 6.69
CA ASN A 162 -7.04 -12.00 7.14
C ASN A 162 -6.74 -10.77 6.29
N LYS A 163 -6.94 -10.86 4.98
CA LYS A 163 -6.45 -9.88 4.00
C LYS A 163 -7.37 -9.73 2.80
N VAL A 164 -7.35 -8.57 2.19
CA VAL A 164 -7.99 -8.30 0.89
C VAL A 164 -7.03 -7.53 0.01
N ALA A 165 -6.84 -7.97 -1.24
CA ALA A 165 -6.00 -7.27 -2.20
C ALA A 165 -6.47 -7.50 -3.63
N LEU A 166 -6.02 -6.64 -4.55
CA LEU A 166 -6.27 -6.85 -5.97
C LEU A 166 -5.52 -8.06 -6.51
N PHE A 167 -4.34 -8.33 -5.97
CA PHE A 167 -3.43 -9.35 -6.46
C PHE A 167 -2.80 -10.10 -5.27
N PRO A 168 -3.55 -10.97 -4.57
CA PRO A 168 -3.01 -11.75 -3.46
C PRO A 168 -2.04 -12.83 -3.95
N ALA A 169 -0.87 -12.96 -3.32
CA ALA A 169 0.17 -13.88 -3.75
C ALA A 169 0.09 -15.25 -3.08
N THR A 170 0.68 -16.27 -3.70
CA THR A 170 0.65 -17.67 -3.23
C THR A 170 1.47 -17.96 -1.96
N ASN A 171 2.31 -17.02 -1.54
CA ASN A 171 3.11 -17.03 -0.32
C ASN A 171 2.62 -15.98 0.69
N GLY A 172 1.36 -15.53 0.55
CA GLY A 172 0.65 -14.80 1.57
C GLY A 172 0.94 -13.30 1.64
N HIS A 173 1.88 -12.79 0.84
CA HIS A 173 1.96 -11.35 0.62
C HIS A 173 0.91 -10.89 -0.40
N CYS A 174 0.80 -9.58 -0.60
CA CYS A 174 -0.06 -9.00 -1.61
C CYS A 174 0.81 -8.24 -2.60
N TRP A 175 0.73 -8.58 -3.89
CA TRP A 175 1.59 -7.96 -4.89
C TRP A 175 1.43 -6.45 -4.85
N PHE A 176 2.57 -5.77 -4.99
CA PHE A 176 2.69 -4.31 -5.01
C PHE A 176 2.39 -3.60 -3.69
N ASN A 177 2.11 -4.30 -2.59
CA ASN A 177 1.84 -3.71 -1.28
C ASN A 177 0.63 -2.75 -1.26
N PHE A 178 -0.44 -3.11 -1.96
CA PHE A 178 -1.75 -2.46 -1.86
C PHE A 178 -2.74 -3.47 -1.29
N PHE A 179 -3.06 -3.36 -0.01
CA PHE A 179 -3.88 -4.36 0.67
C PHE A 179 -4.66 -3.79 1.85
N TRP A 180 -5.68 -4.55 2.23
CA TRP A 180 -6.36 -4.49 3.51
C TRP A 180 -5.92 -5.69 4.35
N ALA A 181 -5.85 -5.53 5.67
CA ALA A 181 -5.59 -6.60 6.61
C ALA A 181 -6.29 -6.37 7.95
N SER A 182 -6.68 -7.44 8.63
CA SER A 182 -7.17 -7.33 10.01
C SER A 182 -6.01 -7.05 10.97
N GLY A 183 -6.25 -6.23 12.00
CA GLY A 183 -5.25 -5.96 13.04
C GLY A 183 -4.80 -7.24 13.74
N LYS A 184 -5.73 -8.15 14.00
CA LYS A 184 -5.47 -9.48 14.57
C LYS A 184 -4.46 -10.27 13.74
N TYR A 185 -4.60 -10.28 12.41
CA TYR A 185 -3.63 -10.93 11.52
C TYR A 185 -2.27 -10.21 11.55
N LEU A 186 -2.26 -8.88 11.47
CA LEU A 186 -1.01 -8.11 11.49
C LEU A 186 -0.20 -8.33 12.78
N ASN A 187 -0.84 -8.68 13.89
CA ASN A 187 -0.16 -9.02 15.14
C ASN A 187 0.52 -10.39 15.15
N THR A 188 0.22 -11.26 14.19
CA THR A 188 0.95 -12.52 13.99
C THR A 188 2.15 -12.36 13.05
N CYS A 189 2.21 -11.25 12.30
CA CYS A 189 3.35 -10.94 11.45
C CYS A 189 4.59 -10.66 12.30
N GLU A 190 5.78 -10.94 11.76
CA GLU A 190 7.01 -10.64 12.46
C GLU A 190 7.20 -9.13 12.61
N LYS A 191 7.91 -8.73 13.67
CA LYS A 191 8.28 -7.32 13.88
C LYS A 191 9.17 -6.85 12.71
N PRO A 192 8.78 -5.79 11.99
CA PRO A 192 9.59 -5.27 10.89
C PRO A 192 10.99 -4.85 11.36
N ILE A 193 12.01 -5.16 10.56
CA ILE A 193 13.39 -4.76 10.79
C ILE A 193 13.89 -3.82 9.69
N ILE A 194 14.95 -3.06 9.99
CA ILE A 194 15.65 -2.24 9.00
C ILE A 194 16.71 -3.12 8.33
N TYR A 195 16.58 -3.38 7.03
CA TYR A 195 17.64 -4.01 6.25
C TYR A 195 18.60 -2.96 5.73
N LYS A 196 19.89 -3.11 6.03
CA LYS A 196 20.92 -2.26 5.46
C LYS A 196 21.23 -2.71 4.03
N LYS A 197 21.40 -1.75 3.12
CA LYS A 197 21.73 -1.97 1.70
C LYS A 197 22.95 -2.88 1.48
N THR A 198 23.85 -2.98 2.46
CA THR A 198 25.05 -3.83 2.39
C THR A 198 24.79 -5.32 2.68
N GLU A 199 23.59 -5.69 3.13
CA GLU A 199 23.27 -7.05 3.57
C GLU A 199 22.61 -7.91 2.47
N GLU A 200 22.53 -7.41 1.22
CA GLU A 200 21.86 -8.06 0.09
C GLU A 200 22.52 -9.38 -0.39
N ASN A 201 23.74 -9.72 0.05
CA ASN A 201 24.57 -10.78 -0.56
C ASN A 201 24.78 -12.09 0.25
N ASP A 202 24.12 -12.30 1.39
CA ASP A 202 24.35 -13.53 2.16
C ASP A 202 23.31 -14.63 1.85
N SER A 203 23.75 -15.79 1.35
CA SER A 203 22.94 -16.79 0.64
C SER A 203 22.16 -17.78 1.52
N HIS A 204 22.07 -17.55 2.84
CA HIS A 204 21.62 -18.58 3.80
C HIS A 204 20.20 -18.38 4.39
N ASN A 205 19.45 -17.36 3.97
CA ASN A 205 18.07 -17.13 4.46
C ASN A 205 17.02 -17.41 3.39
N ILE A 206 15.90 -17.99 3.83
CA ILE A 206 14.73 -18.38 3.01
C ILE A 206 13.89 -17.15 2.59
N TRP A 207 14.09 -15.99 3.25
CA TRP A 207 13.37 -14.75 2.97
C TRP A 207 14.18 -13.80 2.06
N PRO A 208 13.51 -12.99 1.21
CA PRO A 208 14.18 -12.00 0.37
C PRO A 208 14.96 -11.00 1.22
N LYS A 209 16.15 -10.62 0.75
CA LYS A 209 16.99 -9.61 1.39
C LYS A 209 16.81 -8.23 0.78
N GLY A 210 17.16 -7.21 1.55
CA GLY A 210 17.10 -5.81 1.13
C GLY A 210 15.65 -5.34 0.93
N ARG A 211 15.41 -4.52 -0.08
CA ARG A 211 14.07 -3.92 -0.32
C ARG A 211 12.93 -4.92 -0.52
N PHE A 212 13.21 -6.12 -1.04
CA PHE A 212 12.20 -7.14 -1.32
C PHE A 212 11.63 -7.77 -0.05
N TYR A 213 12.31 -7.61 1.09
CA TYR A 213 11.79 -7.98 2.39
C TYR A 213 10.41 -7.35 2.64
N TYR A 214 10.29 -6.04 2.41
CA TYR A 214 9.04 -5.31 2.68
C TYR A 214 7.92 -5.69 1.70
N GLU A 215 8.26 -6.14 0.48
CA GLU A 215 7.29 -6.67 -0.49
C GLU A 215 6.71 -8.02 -0.04
N MET A 216 7.44 -8.76 0.79
CA MET A 216 7.02 -10.08 1.31
C MET A 216 6.60 -10.08 2.78
N TRP A 217 6.81 -8.98 3.51
CA TRP A 217 6.60 -8.90 4.97
C TRP A 217 5.21 -9.36 5.40
N LEU A 218 4.17 -9.00 4.65
CA LEU A 218 2.80 -9.40 4.96
C LEU A 218 2.60 -10.93 4.95
N GLY A 219 3.45 -11.68 4.25
CA GLY A 219 3.45 -13.15 4.21
C GLY A 219 4.06 -13.82 5.45
N SER A 220 4.65 -13.06 6.37
CA SER A 220 5.28 -13.57 7.60
C SER A 220 4.29 -13.98 8.69
N GLY A 221 3.03 -13.54 8.59
CA GLY A 221 1.99 -13.86 9.58
C GLY A 221 1.56 -15.31 9.59
N ASP A 222 1.01 -15.75 10.72
CA ASP A 222 0.41 -17.08 10.84
C ASP A 222 -0.74 -17.26 9.85
N ASN A 223 -0.85 -18.44 9.24
CA ASN A 223 -1.84 -18.75 8.19
C ASN A 223 -1.81 -17.75 7.02
N SER A 224 -0.64 -17.24 6.64
CA SER A 224 -0.51 -16.21 5.60
C SER A 224 -1.12 -16.59 4.24
N ASN A 225 -1.21 -17.87 3.88
CA ASN A 225 -1.88 -18.28 2.64
C ASN A 225 -3.39 -18.50 2.80
N GLY A 226 -3.89 -18.52 4.03
CA GLY A 226 -5.31 -18.70 4.35
C GLY A 226 -6.06 -17.37 4.35
N TYR A 227 -7.31 -17.43 3.87
CA TYR A 227 -8.31 -16.38 4.04
C TYR A 227 -7.89 -15.01 3.49
N VAL A 228 -7.48 -15.02 2.22
CA VAL A 228 -7.17 -13.82 1.45
C VAL A 228 -8.18 -13.64 0.34
N TYR A 229 -8.85 -12.49 0.29
CA TYR A 229 -9.80 -12.19 -0.76
C TYR A 229 -9.14 -11.44 -1.92
N ASN A 230 -9.47 -11.88 -3.12
CA ASN A 230 -9.01 -11.36 -4.39
C ASN A 230 -10.08 -10.41 -4.97
N LEU A 231 -9.80 -9.11 -4.97
CA LEU A 231 -10.72 -8.09 -5.50
C LEU A 231 -10.89 -8.16 -7.02
N LEU A 232 -9.91 -8.72 -7.73
CA LEU A 232 -9.99 -8.86 -9.18
C LEU A 232 -11.00 -9.94 -9.58
N GLU A 233 -10.93 -11.08 -8.90
CA GLU A 233 -11.71 -12.27 -9.26
C GLU A 233 -12.96 -12.48 -8.41
N ASP A 234 -13.15 -11.65 -7.38
CA ASP A 234 -14.26 -11.78 -6.43
C ASP A 234 -14.28 -13.17 -5.78
N SER A 235 -13.10 -13.62 -5.32
CA SER A 235 -12.87 -14.99 -4.83
C SER A 235 -11.74 -15.07 -3.80
N TYR A 236 -11.55 -16.23 -3.16
CA TYR A 236 -10.41 -16.50 -2.26
C TYR A 236 -9.19 -17.10 -2.97
N ARG A 237 -8.99 -16.75 -4.26
CA ARG A 237 -7.91 -17.31 -5.08
C ARG A 237 -6.65 -16.46 -5.01
N ASN A 238 -5.54 -17.09 -4.65
CA ASN A 238 -4.20 -16.51 -4.79
C ASN A 238 -3.73 -16.58 -6.26
N ILE A 239 -2.94 -15.59 -6.67
CA ILE A 239 -2.41 -15.49 -8.02
C ILE A 239 -0.89 -15.41 -8.03
N THR A 240 -0.32 -15.96 -9.10
CA THR A 240 1.11 -15.86 -9.40
C THR A 240 1.48 -14.45 -9.83
N HIS A 241 2.79 -14.15 -9.80
CA HIS A 241 3.31 -12.88 -10.31
C HIS A 241 2.94 -12.66 -11.79
N GLN A 242 3.00 -13.72 -12.59
CA GLN A 242 2.69 -13.67 -14.02
C GLN A 242 1.20 -13.35 -14.24
N GLU A 243 0.29 -13.99 -13.50
CA GLU A 243 -1.14 -13.69 -13.57
C GLU A 243 -1.46 -12.25 -13.15
N ALA A 244 -0.76 -11.71 -12.13
CA ALA A 244 -0.92 -10.32 -11.73
C ALA A 244 -0.51 -9.36 -12.86
N ILE A 245 0.64 -9.61 -13.49
CA ILE A 245 1.13 -8.84 -14.64
C ILE A 245 0.16 -8.92 -15.82
N ASP A 246 -0.26 -10.12 -16.20
CA ASP A 246 -1.14 -10.34 -17.36
C ASP A 246 -2.50 -9.68 -17.14
N SER A 247 -3.03 -9.75 -15.91
CA SER A 247 -4.26 -9.08 -15.54
C SER A 247 -4.14 -7.56 -15.67
N MET A 248 -3.04 -6.97 -15.18
CA MET A 248 -2.79 -5.53 -15.34
C MET A 248 -2.73 -5.12 -16.81
N PHE A 249 -2.06 -5.91 -17.66
CA PHE A 249 -2.05 -5.66 -19.11
C PHE A 249 -3.43 -5.69 -19.74
N HIS A 250 -4.25 -6.66 -19.37
CA HIS A 250 -5.61 -6.77 -19.89
C HIS A 250 -6.45 -5.53 -19.55
N PHE A 251 -6.28 -4.97 -18.37
CA PHE A 251 -6.95 -3.71 -18.01
C PHE A 251 -6.44 -2.50 -18.79
N ILE A 252 -5.12 -2.40 -19.02
CA ILE A 252 -4.52 -1.32 -19.83
C ILE A 252 -5.17 -1.33 -21.22
N LEU A 253 -5.17 -2.49 -21.88
CA LEU A 253 -5.69 -2.63 -23.26
C LEU A 253 -7.19 -2.31 -23.36
N LYS A 254 -7.98 -2.59 -22.31
CA LYS A 254 -9.42 -2.30 -22.30
C LYS A 254 -9.78 -0.85 -22.01
N THR A 255 -8.88 -0.09 -21.38
CA THR A 255 -9.16 1.29 -20.93
C THR A 255 -8.50 2.35 -21.81
N GLU A 256 -7.51 1.97 -22.61
CA GLU A 256 -6.87 2.84 -23.63
C GLU A 256 -7.46 2.67 -25.04
N MET A 257 -8.47 1.82 -25.22
CA MET A 257 -9.32 1.72 -26.43
C MET A 257 -10.68 2.38 -26.20
#